data_AF-A0A9X2FG82-F1
#
_entry.id   AF-A0A9X2FG82-F1
#
_cell.length_a   1.000
_cell.length_b   1.000
_cell.length_c   1.000
_cell.angle_alpha   90.00
_cell.angle_beta   90.00
_cell.angle_gamma   90.00
#
_symmetry.space_group_name_H-M   'P 1'
#
loop_
_entity.id
_entity.type
_entity.pdbx_description
1 polymer ?
#
loop_
_entity_poly.entity_id
_entity_poly.type
_entity_poly.pdbx_seq_one_letter_code
_entity_poly.pdbx_strand_id
1 'polypeptide(L)' 'MAEPLTKSQQQLRGMQVRDMSIEELKDWIVACDRMEVWVKPNKVRRSWKDAREEAEAELFRRLGG' A
#
# COMPACT_ATOMS: atom_id res chain seq x y z
N MET A 1 -2.90 -20.43 2.16
CA MET A 1 -1.80 -19.55 1.70
C MET A 1 -1.51 -18.58 2.82
N ALA A 2 -0.26 -18.48 3.28
CA ALA A 2 0.13 -17.42 4.19
C ALA A 2 0.00 -16.06 3.48
N GLU A 3 -0.26 -15.00 4.23
CA GLU A 3 -0.28 -13.64 3.71
C GLU A 3 1.13 -13.26 3.21
N PRO A 4 1.27 -12.62 2.03
CA PRO A 4 2.56 -12.35 1.40
C PRO A 4 3.28 -11.11 1.98
N LEU A 5 2.67 -10.45 2.96
CA LEU A 5 3.19 -9.23 3.57
C LEU A 5 4.24 -9.54 4.64
N THR A 6 5.27 -8.70 4.70
CA THR A 6 6.22 -8.71 5.82
C THR A 6 5.58 -8.09 7.07
N LYS A 7 6.22 -8.26 8.24
CA LYS A 7 5.76 -7.61 9.48
C LYS A 7 5.71 -6.09 9.38
N SER A 8 6.68 -5.46 8.70
CA SER A 8 6.68 -4.00 8.46
C SER A 8 5.48 -3.59 7.61
N GLN A 9 5.22 -4.31 6.51
CA GLN A 9 4.09 -4.04 5.61
C GLN A 9 2.73 -4.24 6.31
N GLN A 10 2.63 -5.22 7.21
CA GLN A 10 1.43 -5.42 8.03
C GLN A 10 1.17 -4.24 8.98
N GLN A 11 2.22 -3.62 9.54
CA GLN A 11 2.07 -2.45 10.42
C GLN A 11 1.53 -1.23 9.65
N LEU A 12 1.96 -1.05 8.39
CA LEU A 12 1.52 0.06 7.54
C LEU A 12 0.02 0.04 7.22
N ARG A 13 -0.63 -1.14 7.27
CA ARG A 13 -2.08 -1.28 7.01
C ARG A 13 -2.97 -0.50 7.97
N GLY A 14 -2.47 -0.19 9.17
CA GLY A 14 -3.18 0.62 10.15
C GLY A 14 -2.85 2.11 10.11
N MET A 15 -1.88 2.53 9.28
CA MET A 15 -1.41 3.90 9.22
C MET A 15 -2.12 4.68 8.12
N GLN A 16 -2.32 5.98 8.34
CA GLN A 16 -2.81 6.86 7.29
C GLN A 16 -1.67 7.18 6.33
N VAL A 17 -1.94 7.20 5.03
CA VAL A 17 -0.93 7.47 3.98
C VAL A 17 -0.19 8.79 4.23
N ARG A 18 -0.89 9.81 4.73
CA ARG A 18 -0.30 11.11 5.11
C ARG A 18 0.74 11.04 6.24
N ASP A 19 0.66 10.03 7.11
CA ASP A 19 1.53 9.87 8.27
C ASP A 19 2.75 8.98 7.97
N MET A 20 2.74 8.25 6.84
CA MET A 20 3.86 7.43 6.39
C MET A 20 5.01 8.31 5.89
N SER A 21 6.25 7.92 6.12
CA SER A 21 7.45 8.50 5.50
C SER A 21 7.58 8.13 4.02
N ILE A 22 8.53 8.74 3.29
CA ILE A 22 8.77 8.42 1.88
C ILE A 22 9.14 6.93 1.68
N GLU A 23 9.92 6.36 2.60
CA GLU A 23 10.32 4.95 2.53
C GLU A 23 9.15 4.03 2.85
N GLU A 24 8.33 4.38 3.85
CA GLU A 24 7.11 3.63 4.19
C GLU A 24 6.07 3.70 3.08
N LEU A 25 5.92 4.84 2.40
CA LEU A 25 5.05 4.96 1.21
C LEU A 25 5.49 4.00 0.11
N LYS A 26 6.79 3.90 -0.15
CA LYS A 26 7.34 2.94 -1.13
C LYS A 26 7.09 1.49 -0.70
N ASP A 27 7.31 1.14 0.56
CA ASP A 27 7.05 -0.21 1.07
C ASP A 27 5.55 -0.55 1.05
N TRP A 28 4.69 0.44 1.31
CA TRP A 28 3.24 0.31 1.27
C TRP A 28 2.72 0.09 -0.16
N ILE A 29 3.27 0.77 -1.17
CA ILE A 29 2.96 0.53 -2.58
C ILE A 29 3.27 -0.93 -2.94
N VAL A 30 4.44 -1.43 -2.56
CA VAL A 30 4.83 -2.84 -2.79
C VAL A 30 3.89 -3.81 -2.05
N ALA A 31 3.48 -3.48 -0.84
CA ALA A 31 2.49 -4.28 -0.09
C ALA A 31 1.15 -4.36 -0.84
N CYS A 32 0.68 -3.24 -1.39
CA CYS A 32 -0.56 -3.17 -2.15
C CYS A 32 -0.51 -4.03 -3.41
N ASP A 33 0.58 -3.98 -4.19
CA ASP A 33 0.77 -4.81 -5.39
C ASP A 33 0.70 -6.31 -5.06
N ARG A 34 1.40 -6.73 -3.98
CA ARG A 34 1.39 -8.13 -3.52
C ARG A 34 -0.01 -8.59 -3.13
N MET A 35 -0.76 -7.73 -2.44
CA MET A 35 -2.11 -8.05 -2.00
C MET A 35 -3.11 -8.04 -3.14
N GLU A 36 -2.96 -7.18 -4.15
CA GLU A 36 -3.82 -7.14 -5.33
C GLU A 36 -3.86 -8.51 -6.05
N VAL A 37 -2.68 -9.14 -6.17
CA VAL A 37 -2.51 -10.48 -6.76
C VAL A 37 -2.98 -11.60 -5.82
N TRP A 38 -2.68 -11.48 -4.52
CA TRP A 38 -2.97 -12.54 -3.55
C TRP A 38 -4.47 -12.65 -3.19
N VAL A 39 -5.19 -11.52 -3.14
CA VAL A 39 -6.62 -11.53 -2.79
C VAL A 39 -7.49 -11.97 -3.98
N LYS A 40 -8.39 -12.92 -3.70
CA LYS A 40 -9.37 -13.41 -4.68
C LYS A 40 -10.60 -12.50 -4.83
N PRO A 41 -11.18 -11.93 -3.76
CA PRO A 41 -12.40 -11.13 -3.91
C PRO A 41 -12.12 -9.80 -4.64
N ASN A 42 -12.87 -9.54 -5.71
CA ASN A 42 -12.74 -8.32 -6.53
C ASN A 42 -12.85 -7.02 -5.71
N LYS A 43 -13.72 -6.99 -4.68
CA LYS A 43 -13.88 -5.80 -3.81
C LYS A 43 -12.62 -5.53 -2.99
N VAL A 44 -12.00 -6.59 -2.45
CA VAL A 44 -10.77 -6.47 -1.66
C VAL A 44 -9.62 -6.05 -2.59
N ARG A 45 -9.54 -6.64 -3.79
CA ARG A 45 -8.56 -6.24 -4.81
C ARG A 45 -8.63 -4.74 -5.13
N ARG A 46 -9.83 -4.22 -5.39
CA ARG A 46 -10.04 -2.79 -5.65
C ARG A 46 -9.57 -1.92 -4.48
N SER A 47 -9.89 -2.30 -3.24
CA SER A 47 -9.43 -1.55 -2.07
C SER A 47 -7.90 -1.45 -1.97
N TRP A 48 -7.16 -2.49 -2.37
CA TRP A 48 -5.69 -2.45 -2.42
C TRP A 48 -5.18 -1.58 -3.55
N LYS A 49 -5.85 -1.62 -4.70
CA LYS A 49 -5.55 -0.73 -5.83
C LYS A 49 -5.78 0.74 -5.46
N ASP A 50 -6.90 1.07 -4.84
CA ASP A 50 -7.24 2.42 -4.40
C ASP A 50 -6.20 2.93 -3.37
N ALA A 51 -5.79 2.07 -2.43
CA ALA A 51 -4.75 2.39 -1.45
C ALA A 51 -3.36 2.61 -2.09
N ARG A 52 -3.04 1.86 -3.16
CA ARG A 52 -1.82 2.07 -3.95
C ARG A 52 -1.84 3.44 -4.63
N GLU A 53 -2.95 3.77 -5.29
CA GLU A 53 -3.11 5.06 -5.99
C GLU A 53 -3.01 6.24 -5.02
N GLU A 54 -3.59 6.12 -3.82
CA GLU A 54 -3.44 7.13 -2.76
C GLU A 54 -1.98 7.31 -2.32
N ALA A 55 -1.27 6.21 -2.10
CA ALA A 55 0.14 6.22 -1.71
C ALA A 55 1.06 6.78 -2.80
N GLU A 56 0.80 6.44 -4.06
CA GLU A 56 1.51 7.00 -5.22
C GLU A 56 1.28 8.50 -5.36
N ALA A 57 0.04 8.96 -5.20
CA ALA A 57 -0.30 10.38 -5.24
C ALA A 57 0.41 11.16 -4.11
N GLU A 58 0.43 10.62 -2.89
CA GLU A 58 1.13 11.24 -1.78
C GLU A 58 2.64 11.27 -1.99
N LEU A 59 3.22 10.18 -2.49
CA LEU A 59 4.64 10.11 -2.83
C LEU A 59 5.00 11.14 -3.90
N PHE A 60 4.18 11.26 -4.95
CA PHE A 60 4.36 12.24 -6.01
C PHE A 60 4.30 13.68 -5.47
N ARG A 61 3.30 14.00 -4.65
CA ARG A 61 3.16 15.30 -3.98
C ARG A 61 4.41 15.67 -3.17
N ARG A 62 5.00 14.71 -2.45
CA ARG A 62 6.20 14.94 -1.62
C ARG A 62 7.48 15.10 -2.41
N LEU A 63 7.58 14.46 -3.57
CA LEU A 63 8.76 14.54 -4.43
C LEU A 63 8.78 15.80 -5.32
N GLY A 64 7.81 16.71 -5.16
CA GLY A 64 7.78 18.00 -5.85
C GLY A 64 6.99 17.98 -7.17
N GLY A 65 5.97 17.12 -7.26
CA GLY A 65 4.97 17.16 -8.32
C GLY A 65 4.06 18.39 -8.29
#